data_AF-A0A3E0E715-F1
#
_entry.id   AF-A0A3E0E715-F1
#
_cell.length_a   1.000
_cell.length_b   1.000
_cell.length_c   1.000
_cell.angle_alpha   90.00
_cell.angle_beta   90.00
_cell.angle_gamma   90.00
#
_symmetry.space_group_name_H-M   'P 1'
#
loop_
_entity.id
_entity.type
_entity.pdbx_description
1 polymer ?
#
loop_
_entity_poly.entity_id
_entity_poly.type
_entity_poly.pdbx_seq_one_letter_code
_entity_poly.pdbx_strand_id
1 'polypeptide(L)' 'MKSAILYIRVSTDEQADKGYSQRDQDERLRRFCVNQHIHVNKVIFEDHSAKSFKRPE' A
#
# COMPACT_ATOMS: atom_id res chain seq x y z
N MET A 1 -6.28 16.22 14.49
CA MET A 1 -6.74 15.18 13.53
C MET A 1 -5.53 14.34 13.13
N LYS A 2 -5.59 13.02 13.21
CA LYS A 2 -4.47 12.16 12.76
C LYS A 2 -4.48 12.08 11.25
N SER A 3 -3.30 12.04 10.63
CA SER A 3 -3.17 11.81 9.19
C SER A 3 -2.13 10.74 8.90
N ALA A 4 -2.25 10.10 7.75
CA ALA A 4 -1.37 9.03 7.31
C ALA A 4 -1.11 9.09 5.80
N ILE A 5 0.04 8.58 5.40
CA ILE A 5 0.35 8.20 4.02
C ILE A 5 0.38 6.68 4.00
N LEU A 6 -0.36 6.07 3.07
CA LEU A 6 -0.32 4.63 2.87
C LEU A 6 0.74 4.29 1.84
N TYR A 7 1.56 3.30 2.14
CA TYR A 7 2.57 2.76 1.22
C TYR A 7 2.33 1.27 1.08
N ILE A 8 2.09 0.83 -0.15
CA ILE A 8 1.57 -0.50 -0.47
C ILE A 8 2.45 -1.14 -1.53
N ARG A 9 2.94 -2.34 -1.24
CA ARG A 9 3.81 -3.10 -2.14
C ARG A 9 3.52 -4.59 -2.07
N VAL A 10 3.90 -5.31 -3.12
CA VAL A 10 3.91 -6.77 -3.17
C VAL A 10 5.32 -7.25 -3.50
N SER A 11 5.69 -8.47 -3.10
CA SER A 11 7.05 -8.98 -3.31
C SER A 11 7.23 -9.72 -4.63
N THR A 12 6.12 -10.20 -5.21
CA THR A 12 6.08 -10.92 -6.49
C THR A 12 4.86 -10.53 -7.31
N ASP A 13 4.94 -10.69 -8.62
CA ASP A 13 3.82 -10.43 -9.55
C ASP A 13 2.63 -11.34 -9.24
N GLU A 14 2.88 -12.59 -8.85
CA GLU A 14 1.81 -13.50 -8.40
C GLU A 14 1.03 -12.98 -7.18
N GLN A 15 1.66 -12.20 -6.30
CA GLN A 15 0.96 -11.59 -5.17
C GLN A 15 0.14 -10.37 -5.59
N ALA A 16 0.49 -9.70 -6.68
CA ALA A 16 -0.31 -8.63 -7.28
C ALA A 16 -1.65 -9.18 -7.82
N ASP A 17 -1.63 -10.40 -8.36
CA ASP A 17 -2.79 -11.01 -9.03
C ASP A 17 -3.71 -11.82 -8.10
N LYS A 18 -3.21 -12.28 -6.94
CA LYS A 18 -3.96 -13.09 -5.97
C LYS A 18 -4.63 -12.21 -4.90
N GLY A 19 -5.46 -12.81 -4.03
CA GLY A 19 -6.27 -12.13 -2.98
C GLY A 19 -5.52 -11.33 -1.89
N TYR A 20 -4.24 -11.02 -2.11
CA TYR A 20 -3.41 -10.11 -1.32
C TYR A 20 -2.82 -8.99 -2.19
N SER A 21 -3.48 -8.69 -3.31
CA SER A 21 -3.12 -7.63 -4.25
C SER A 21 -2.97 -6.28 -3.55
N GLN A 22 -2.23 -5.36 -4.18
CA GLN A 22 -2.11 -3.99 -3.67
C GLN A 22 -3.48 -3.32 -3.49
N ARG A 23 -4.48 -3.71 -4.29
CA ARG A 23 -5.86 -3.21 -4.17
C ARG A 23 -6.57 -3.71 -2.92
N ASP A 24 -6.45 -5.00 -2.59
CA ASP A 24 -7.02 -5.56 -1.35
C ASP A 24 -6.35 -4.91 -0.12
N GLN A 25 -5.04 -4.69 -0.19
CA GLN A 25 -4.30 -3.99 0.87
C GLN A 25 -4.77 -2.53 1.04
N ASP A 26 -4.97 -1.78 -0.06
CA ASP A 26 -5.48 -0.41 -0.02
C ASP A 26 -6.84 -0.33 0.64
N GLU A 27 -7.75 -1.22 0.25
CA GLU A 27 -9.11 -1.24 0.79
C GLU A 27 -9.12 -1.49 2.30
N ARG A 28 -8.34 -2.46 2.79
CA ARG A 28 -8.23 -2.78 4.22
C ARG A 28 -7.64 -1.62 5.02
N LEU A 29 -6.57 -0.99 4.51
CA LEU A 29 -5.92 0.15 5.15
C LEU A 29 -6.85 1.37 5.21
N ARG A 30 -7.58 1.67 4.13
CA ARG A 30 -8.57 2.75 4.12
C ARG A 30 -9.69 2.51 5.11
N ARG A 31 -10.25 1.29 5.17
CA ARG A 31 -11.28 0.94 6.17
C ARG A 31 -10.76 1.15 7.59
N PHE A 32 -9.54 0.73 7.88
CA PHE A 32 -8.90 0.97 9.17
C PHE A 32 -8.79 2.48 9.46
N CYS A 33 -8.27 3.26 8.52
CA CYS A 33 -8.14 4.72 8.69
C CYS A 33 -9.50 5.40 8.94
N VAL A 34 -10.54 5.03 8.20
CA VAL A 34 -11.90 5.53 8.39
C VAL A 34 -12.40 5.23 9.81
N ASN A 35 -12.29 3.97 10.25
CA ASN A 35 -12.73 3.54 11.59
C ASN A 35 -11.96 4.24 12.72
N GLN A 36 -10.72 4.66 12.45
CA GLN A 36 -9.85 5.33 13.41
C GLN A 36 -9.83 6.87 13.26
N HIS A 37 -10.68 7.44 12.41
CA HIS A 37 -10.71 8.88 12.15
C HIS A 37 -9.34 9.45 11.72
N ILE A 38 -8.61 8.67 10.90
CA ILE A 38 -7.31 9.03 10.32
C ILE A 38 -7.55 9.51 8.89
N HIS A 39 -7.10 10.72 8.58
CA HIS A 39 -7.15 11.25 7.22
C HIS A 39 -6.00 10.67 6.36
N VAL A 40 -6.34 10.09 5.22
CA VAL A 40 -5.35 9.55 4.28
C VAL A 40 -4.96 10.64 3.29
N ASN A 41 -3.73 11.15 3.40
CA ASN A 41 -3.24 12.25 2.55
C ASN A 41 -2.80 11.76 1.16
N LYS A 42 -2.19 10.58 1.11
CA LYS A 42 -1.62 10.00 -0.11
C LYS A 42 -1.56 8.49 0.02
N VAL A 43 -1.70 7.81 -1.12
CA VAL A 43 -1.40 6.38 -1.25
C VAL A 43 -0.31 6.22 -2.30
N ILE A 44 0.72 5.46 -1.96
CA ILE A 44 1.87 5.16 -2.82
C ILE A 44 1.84 3.67 -3.09
N PHE A 45 1.76 3.32 -4.37
CA PHE A 45 1.88 1.93 -4.83
C PHE A 45 3.29 1.73 -5.37
N GLU A 46 4.00 0.73 -4.84
CA GLU A 46 5.29 0.27 -5.36
C GLU A 46 5.11 -1.13 -5.93
N ASP A 47 5.15 -1.21 -7.26
CA ASP A 47 5.05 -2.43 -8.07
C ASP A 47 6.43 -3.08 -8.32
N HIS A 48 7.50 -2.52 -7.75
CA HIS A 48 8.85 -3.07 -7.84
C HIS A 48 9.13 -4.14 -6.77
N SER A 49 9.67 -5.27 -7.20
CA SER A 49 10.17 -6.32 -6.31
C SER A 49 11.31 -5.80 -5.44
N ALA A 50 11.20 -5.94 -4.12
CA ALA A 50 12.24 -5.56 -3.14
C ALA A 50 13.53 -6.40 -3.21
N LYS A 51 13.74 -7.18 -4.28
CA LYS A 51 15.00 -7.91 -4.54
C LYS A 51 16.18 -6.98 -4.80
N SER A 52 15.95 -5.69 -5.03
CA SER A 52 17.03 -4.72 -5.20
C SER A 52 16.73 -3.43 -4.44
N PHE A 53 17.73 -2.93 -3.70
CA PHE A 53 17.68 -1.61 -3.07
C PHE A 53 17.99 -0.45 -4.06
N LYS A 54 18.07 -0.71 -5.37
CA LYS A 54 18.16 0.37 -6.36
C LYS A 54 16.80 1.04 -6.49
N ARG A 55 16.67 2.25 -5.93
CA ARG A 55 15.51 3.13 -6.12
C ARG A 55 15.95 4.31 -7.01
N PRO A 56 15.24 4.63 -8.11
CA PRO A 56 15.52 5.86 -8.85
C PRO A 56 15.20 7.08 -7.98
N GLU A 57 16.11 8.06 -8.00
CA GLU A 57 15.95 9.38 -7.34
C GLU A 57 14.86 10.23 -8.01
#